data_AF-A0A7V8Y2A3-F1
#
_entry.id   AF-A0A7V8Y2A3-F1
#
_cell.length_a   1.000
_cell.length_b   1.000
_cell.length_c   1.000
_cell.angle_alpha   90.00
_cell.angle_beta   90.00
_cell.angle_gamma   90.00
#
_symmetry.space_group_name_H-M   'P 1'
#
loop_
_entity.id
_entity.type
_entity.pdbx_description
1 polymer ?
#
loop_
_entity_poly.entity_id
_entity_poly.type
_entity_poly.pdbx_seq_one_letter_code
_entity_poly.pdbx_strand_id
1 'polypeptide(L)'
;MIVSEQAVLRFNTGAPLGGRCAAGTGRLSSQEQLKAFYPSDTRGLDIRFARLSWSDASQGRAAARFGDWLVSDDGQQTLLAVGLRPNGVTIRDPLSEQNGVLPGATVKDDPVPLEALRAAMRQYDLAHRQGRVLLALDASGSMGAAVDNGQTR
;
A
#
# COMPACT_ATOMS: atom_id res chain seq x y z
N MET A 1 8.26 -3.48 -5.18
CA MET A 1 7.16 -3.37 -4.21
C MET A 1 6.20 -2.31 -4.70
N ILE A 2 4.89 -2.57 -4.70
CA ILE A 2 3.85 -1.58 -5.03
C ILE A 2 3.12 -1.26 -3.73
N VAL A 3 3.00 0.02 -3.41
CA VAL A 3 2.35 0.53 -2.18
C VAL A 3 1.54 1.77 -2.52
N SER A 4 0.54 2.09 -1.69
CA SER A 4 -0.18 3.36 -1.83
C SER A 4 0.71 4.54 -1.42
N GLU A 5 0.48 5.70 -2.04
CA GLU A 5 1.15 6.95 -1.69
C GLU A 5 0.95 7.29 -0.20
N GLN A 6 -0.26 7.10 0.31
CA GLN A 6 -0.57 7.27 1.72
C GLN A 6 0.32 6.40 2.63
N ALA A 7 0.62 5.17 2.24
CA ALA A 7 1.50 4.30 3.03
C ALA A 7 2.94 4.80 3.04
N VAL A 8 3.45 5.28 1.90
CA VAL A 8 4.78 5.93 1.80
C VAL A 8 4.85 7.13 2.73
N LEU A 9 3.85 8.01 2.66
CA LEU A 9 3.78 9.18 3.52
C LEU A 9 3.81 8.77 4.99
N ARG A 10 2.90 7.89 5.42
CA ARG A 10 2.79 7.49 6.83
C ARG A 10 4.06 6.82 7.34
N PHE A 11 4.71 6.00 6.51
CA PHE A 11 5.98 5.38 6.85
C PHE A 11 7.07 6.44 7.07
N ASN A 12 7.23 7.37 6.12
CA ASN A 12 8.26 8.41 6.18
C ASN A 12 8.06 9.40 7.34
N THR A 13 6.80 9.76 7.63
CA THR A 13 6.46 10.66 8.74
C THR A 13 6.37 9.95 10.09
N GLY A 14 6.53 8.63 10.13
CA GLY A 14 6.38 7.83 11.34
C GLY A 14 4.97 7.86 11.93
N ALA A 15 3.96 8.10 11.11
CA ALA A 15 2.57 7.98 11.52
C ALA A 15 2.24 6.49 11.75
N PRO A 16 1.24 6.17 12.59
CA PRO A 16 0.72 4.80 12.68
C PRO A 16 0.44 4.25 11.28
N LEU A 17 0.66 2.96 11.02
CA LEU A 17 0.32 2.31 9.74
C LEU A 17 -1.00 1.54 9.82
N GLY A 18 -1.48 1.27 11.04
CA GLY A 18 -2.70 0.52 11.32
C GLY A 18 -2.42 -0.93 11.73
N GLY A 19 -3.46 -1.64 12.13
CA GLY A 19 -3.35 -3.02 12.63
C GLY A 19 -2.38 -3.13 13.81
N ARG A 20 -1.38 -4.01 13.69
CA ARG A 20 -0.34 -4.20 14.74
C ARG A 20 0.70 -3.07 14.78
N CYS A 21 0.69 -2.17 13.81
CA CYS A 21 1.56 -1.00 13.73
C CYS A 21 0.78 0.26 14.11
N ALA A 22 0.18 0.25 15.30
CA ALA A 22 -0.68 1.34 15.79
C ALA A 22 0.10 2.48 16.46
N ALA A 23 1.33 2.21 16.90
CA ALA A 23 2.23 3.25 17.43
C ALA A 23 2.97 3.94 16.28
N GLY A 24 3.12 5.26 16.38
CA GLY A 24 4.01 6.01 15.50
C GLY A 24 5.47 5.77 15.89
N THR A 25 6.36 5.71 14.90
CA THR A 25 7.80 5.47 15.11
C THR A 25 8.62 6.77 15.10
N GLY A 26 7.98 7.91 14.87
CA GLY A 26 8.66 9.19 14.64
C GLY A 26 9.18 9.33 13.22
N ARG A 27 9.41 10.58 12.79
CA ARG A 27 9.84 10.90 11.43
C ARG A 27 11.19 10.26 11.11
N LEU A 28 11.27 9.57 9.98
CA LEU A 28 12.51 8.99 9.48
C LEU A 28 13.46 10.06 8.96
N SER A 29 14.78 9.80 9.06
CA SER A 29 15.78 10.65 8.45
C SER A 29 15.68 10.59 6.91
N SER A 30 16.14 11.64 6.22
CA SER A 30 16.06 11.70 4.76
C SER A 30 16.78 10.56 4.03
N GLN A 31 17.73 9.88 4.69
CA GLN A 31 18.45 8.72 4.14
C GLN A 31 17.65 7.42 4.22
N GLU A 32 16.71 7.34 5.16
CA GLU A 32 15.89 6.15 5.43
C GLU A 32 14.49 6.23 4.78
N GLN A 33 14.09 7.42 4.34
CA GLN A 33 12.79 7.64 3.72
C GLN A 33 12.66 6.91 2.38
N LEU A 34 11.49 6.32 2.18
CA LEU A 34 11.07 5.78 0.90
C LEU A 34 10.80 6.93 -0.07
N LYS A 35 11.22 6.77 -1.33
CA LYS A 35 10.89 7.70 -2.42
C LYS A 35 10.00 7.00 -3.42
N ALA A 36 8.81 7.55 -3.64
CA ALA A 36 7.89 7.04 -4.64
C ALA A 36 8.42 7.31 -6.05
N PHE A 37 8.38 6.27 -6.88
CA PHE A 37 8.59 6.38 -8.32
C PHE A 37 7.24 6.24 -9.01
N TYR A 38 6.92 7.15 -9.94
CA TYR A 38 5.64 7.21 -10.64
C TYR A 38 5.87 6.91 -12.13
N PRO A 39 5.74 5.64 -12.57
CA PRO A 39 5.72 5.32 -13.98
C PRO A 39 4.72 6.15 -14.79
N SER A 40 4.97 6.30 -16.09
CA SER A 40 4.09 7.07 -17.01
C SER A 40 2.64 6.53 -17.10
N ASP A 41 2.41 5.30 -16.65
CA ASP A 41 1.13 4.62 -16.60
C ASP A 41 0.57 4.49 -15.17
N THR A 42 1.12 5.23 -14.20
CA THR A 42 0.61 5.25 -12.82
C THR A 42 -0.88 5.63 -12.82
N ARG A 43 -1.66 4.80 -12.12
CA ARG A 43 -3.10 4.98 -11.95
C ARG A 43 -3.40 5.51 -10.56
N GLY A 44 -4.44 6.33 -10.45
CA GLY A 44 -4.98 6.74 -9.15
C GLY A 44 -5.58 5.55 -8.40
N LEU A 45 -5.46 5.56 -7.07
CA LEU A 45 -6.21 4.65 -6.22
C LEU A 45 -7.56 5.30 -5.86
N ASP A 46 -8.62 4.80 -6.47
CA ASP A 46 -9.97 5.33 -6.29
C ASP A 46 -10.65 4.73 -5.06
N ILE A 47 -10.73 5.53 -3.98
CA ILE A 47 -11.39 5.15 -2.73
C ILE A 47 -12.83 5.64 -2.76
N ARG A 48 -13.77 4.71 -2.93
CA ARG A 48 -15.20 5.02 -3.06
C ARG A 48 -15.91 5.08 -1.71
N PHE A 49 -16.72 6.12 -1.53
CA PHE A 49 -17.76 6.16 -0.50
C PHE A 49 -19.06 5.58 -1.06
N ALA A 50 -19.62 4.59 -0.37
CA ALA A 50 -20.89 3.95 -0.73
C ALA A 50 -21.86 3.96 0.44
N ARG A 51 -23.12 4.30 0.18
CA ARG A 51 -24.20 4.21 1.16
C ARG A 51 -24.93 2.88 1.01
N LEU A 52 -25.06 2.17 2.13
CA LEU A 52 -25.74 0.89 2.17
C LEU A 52 -27.25 1.10 2.30
N SER A 53 -28.02 0.45 1.44
CA SER A 53 -29.49 0.55 1.41
C SER A 53 -30.19 -0.15 2.57
N TRP A 54 -29.48 -1.04 3.26
CA TRP A 54 -29.98 -1.88 4.35
C TRP A 54 -29.66 -1.30 5.74
N SER A 55 -29.61 0.02 5.85
CA SER A 55 -29.34 0.77 7.09
C SER A 55 -30.63 1.26 7.75
N ASP A 56 -30.61 1.42 9.06
CA ASP A 56 -31.72 2.09 9.76
C ASP A 56 -31.75 3.60 9.44
N ALA A 57 -32.87 4.27 9.77
CA ALA A 57 -33.05 5.67 9.43
C ALA A 57 -32.01 6.61 10.08
N SER A 58 -31.50 6.26 11.27
CA SER A 58 -30.49 7.06 11.97
C SER A 58 -29.13 6.91 11.30
N GLN A 59 -28.74 5.69 10.95
CA GLN A 59 -27.53 5.35 10.22
C GLN A 59 -27.53 5.98 8.82
N GLY A 60 -28.66 5.89 8.10
CA GLY A 60 -28.81 6.51 6.78
C GLY A 60 -28.60 8.03 6.81
N ARG A 61 -29.15 8.72 7.83
CA ARG A 61 -28.90 10.17 8.02
C ARG A 61 -27.45 10.47 8.38
N ALA A 62 -26.82 9.67 9.22
CA ALA A 62 -25.41 9.85 9.58
C ALA A 62 -24.49 9.63 8.37
N ALA A 63 -24.74 8.58 7.58
CA ALA A 63 -24.00 8.30 6.35
C ALA A 63 -24.17 9.42 5.31
N ALA A 64 -25.38 9.97 5.16
CA ALA A 64 -25.61 11.12 4.28
C ALA A 64 -24.77 12.34 4.71
N ARG A 65 -24.83 12.73 5.99
CA ARG A 65 -24.01 13.83 6.52
C ARG A 65 -22.51 13.61 6.36
N PHE A 66 -22.05 12.37 6.53
CA PHE A 66 -20.65 12.03 6.30
C PHE A 66 -20.27 12.18 4.83
N GLY A 67 -21.12 11.74 3.91
CA GLY A 67 -20.94 11.99 2.46
C GLY A 67 -20.87 13.47 2.12
N ASP A 68 -21.74 14.29 2.69
CA ASP A 68 -21.73 15.74 2.52
C ASP A 68 -20.45 16.38 3.09
N TRP A 69 -19.99 15.90 4.26
CA TRP A 69 -18.74 16.35 4.86
C TRP A 69 -17.53 15.96 4.01
N LEU A 70 -17.47 14.76 3.44
CA LEU A 70 -16.36 14.31 2.59
C LEU A 70 -16.09 15.24 1.39
N VAL A 71 -17.12 15.91 0.87
CA VAL A 71 -17.01 16.86 -0.25
C VAL A 71 -16.95 18.33 0.18
N SER A 72 -17.07 18.61 1.49
CA SER A 72 -16.87 19.95 2.04
C SER A 72 -15.38 20.32 2.09
N ASP A 73 -15.07 21.61 2.18
CA ASP A 73 -13.68 22.08 2.32
C ASP A 73 -12.96 21.41 3.49
N ASP A 74 -13.62 21.33 4.66
CA ASP A 74 -13.06 20.70 5.86
C ASP A 74 -12.75 19.21 5.65
N GLY A 75 -13.68 18.47 5.04
CA GLY A 75 -13.46 17.06 4.72
C GLY A 75 -12.34 16.86 3.71
N GLN A 76 -12.31 17.66 2.65
CA GLN A 76 -11.27 17.60 1.63
C GLN A 76 -9.88 17.95 2.21
N GLN A 77 -9.78 18.97 3.06
CA GLN A 77 -8.53 19.28 3.76
C GLN A 77 -8.11 18.18 4.73
N THR A 78 -9.08 17.54 5.41
CA THR A 78 -8.81 16.40 6.30
C THR A 78 -8.29 15.19 5.52
N LEU A 79 -8.88 14.90 4.36
CA LEU A 79 -8.40 13.83 3.46
C LEU A 79 -6.98 14.11 2.98
N LEU A 80 -6.67 15.35 2.60
CA LEU A 80 -5.31 15.76 2.23
C LEU A 80 -4.32 15.61 3.39
N ALA A 81 -4.71 16.01 4.60
CA ALA A 81 -3.88 15.93 5.80
C ALA A 81 -3.47 14.50 6.16
N VAL A 82 -4.27 13.49 5.77
CA VAL A 82 -3.93 12.08 5.93
C VAL A 82 -3.25 11.46 4.70
N GLY A 83 -2.86 12.27 3.72
CA GLY A 83 -2.10 11.83 2.53
C GLY A 83 -2.96 11.24 1.41
N LEU A 84 -4.24 11.60 1.34
CA LEU A 84 -5.09 11.28 0.19
C LEU A 84 -5.10 12.45 -0.80
N ARG A 85 -5.48 12.16 -2.05
CA ARG A 85 -5.62 13.17 -3.13
C ARG A 85 -7.10 13.39 -3.43
N PRO A 86 -7.75 14.33 -2.77
CA PRO A 86 -9.17 14.58 -3.00
C PRO A 86 -9.33 15.55 -4.19
N ASN A 87 -10.41 15.39 -4.96
CA ASN A 87 -10.60 16.11 -6.22
C ASN A 87 -10.86 17.60 -6.00
N GLY A 88 -10.21 18.46 -6.79
CA GLY A 88 -10.42 19.91 -6.73
C GLY A 88 -9.64 20.62 -5.61
N VAL A 89 -8.82 19.90 -4.82
CA VAL A 89 -7.90 20.50 -3.87
C VAL A 89 -6.50 20.59 -4.46
N THR A 90 -5.88 21.77 -4.32
CA THR A 90 -4.46 21.95 -4.62
C THR A 90 -3.62 21.07 -3.69
N ILE A 91 -2.88 20.13 -4.29
CA ILE A 91 -1.97 19.26 -3.55
C ILE A 91 -0.84 20.09 -2.94
N ARG A 92 -0.63 19.91 -1.64
CA ARG A 92 0.37 20.58 -0.81
C ARG A 92 0.79 19.64 0.32
N ASP A 93 1.59 20.14 1.26
CA ASP A 93 1.91 19.40 2.47
C ASP A 93 0.66 18.75 3.10
N PRO A 94 0.74 17.47 3.51
CA PRO A 94 1.95 16.67 3.65
C PRO A 94 2.40 15.93 2.38
N LEU A 95 1.70 16.07 1.25
CA LEU A 95 2.08 15.44 -0.02
C LEU A 95 3.19 16.25 -0.71
N SER A 96 4.43 16.04 -0.27
CA SER A 96 5.62 16.75 -0.78
C SER A 96 6.83 15.83 -0.96
N GLU A 97 7.80 16.27 -1.77
CA GLU A 97 9.01 15.51 -2.07
C GLU A 97 9.84 15.24 -0.80
N GLN A 98 9.77 16.15 0.17
CA GLN A 98 10.39 15.99 1.49
C GLN A 98 9.79 14.84 2.31
N ASN A 99 8.59 14.39 1.94
CA ASN A 99 7.93 13.22 2.52
C ASN A 99 7.93 12.03 1.54
N GLY A 100 8.75 12.09 0.48
CA GLY A 100 8.95 10.99 -0.46
C GLY A 100 7.86 10.83 -1.52
N VAL A 101 6.99 11.81 -1.69
CA VAL A 101 5.88 11.78 -2.65
C VAL A 101 5.92 13.00 -3.58
N LEU A 102 5.47 12.87 -4.82
CA LEU A 102 5.57 13.97 -5.79
C LEU A 102 4.23 14.71 -5.93
N PRO A 103 4.09 15.97 -5.48
CA PRO A 103 2.82 16.70 -5.56
C PRO A 103 2.25 16.74 -6.98
N GLY A 104 3.11 17.04 -7.96
CA GLY A 104 2.77 17.15 -9.38
C GLY A 104 2.77 15.82 -10.16
N ALA A 105 2.72 14.67 -9.48
CA ALA A 105 2.64 13.38 -10.16
C ALA A 105 1.38 13.30 -11.04
N THR A 106 1.57 12.97 -12.32
CA THR A 106 0.46 12.69 -13.23
C THR A 106 -0.05 11.28 -12.97
N VAL A 107 -1.23 11.20 -12.36
CA VAL A 107 -2.00 9.96 -12.21
C VAL A 107 -3.09 9.93 -13.27
N LYS A 108 -3.29 8.77 -13.88
CA LYS A 108 -4.40 8.57 -14.81
C LYS A 108 -5.63 8.10 -14.02
N ASP A 109 -6.74 8.81 -14.19
CA ASP A 109 -8.01 8.53 -13.50
C ASP A 109 -8.91 7.54 -14.26
N ASP A 110 -8.54 7.19 -15.50
CA ASP A 110 -9.32 6.26 -16.29
C ASP A 110 -9.36 4.88 -15.64
N PRO A 111 -10.55 4.24 -15.57
CA PRO A 111 -10.67 2.89 -15.09
C PRO A 111 -9.85 1.93 -15.97
N VAL A 112 -9.22 0.94 -15.34
CA VAL A 112 -8.51 -0.11 -16.06
C VAL A 112 -9.52 -0.87 -16.93
N PRO A 113 -9.28 -1.02 -18.25
CA PRO A 113 -10.16 -1.79 -19.12
C PRO A 113 -10.36 -3.21 -18.57
N LEU A 114 -11.59 -3.68 -18.53
CA LEU A 114 -11.94 -4.97 -17.92
C LEU A 114 -11.13 -6.14 -18.51
N GLU A 115 -10.86 -6.11 -19.81
CA GLU A 115 -10.04 -7.14 -20.47
C GLU A 115 -8.58 -7.11 -20.03
N ALA A 116 -8.02 -5.92 -19.81
CA ALA A 116 -6.66 -5.78 -19.29
C ALA A 116 -6.55 -6.30 -17.85
N LEU A 117 -7.55 -6.01 -17.00
CA LEU A 117 -7.63 -6.56 -15.65
C LEU A 117 -7.71 -8.09 -15.66
N ARG A 118 -8.60 -8.66 -16.48
CA ARG A 118 -8.73 -10.12 -16.63
C ARG A 118 -7.44 -10.76 -17.13
N ALA A 119 -6.74 -10.13 -18.07
CA ALA A 119 -5.45 -10.61 -18.55
C ALA A 119 -4.39 -10.58 -17.45
N ALA A 120 -4.30 -9.50 -16.68
CA ALA A 120 -3.38 -9.36 -15.56
C ALA A 120 -3.64 -10.42 -14.47
N MET A 121 -4.90 -10.66 -14.12
CA MET A 121 -5.28 -11.72 -13.16
C MET A 121 -4.85 -13.11 -13.64
N ARG A 122 -5.08 -13.44 -14.92
CA ARG A 122 -4.63 -14.72 -15.49
C ARG A 122 -3.10 -14.88 -15.43
N GLN A 123 -2.35 -13.82 -15.72
CA GLN A 123 -0.89 -13.83 -15.63
C GLN A 123 -0.42 -14.02 -14.18
N TYR A 124 -1.07 -13.32 -13.24
CA TYR A 124 -0.82 -13.49 -11.82
C TYR A 124 -1.03 -14.94 -11.37
N ASP A 125 -2.15 -15.56 -11.76
CA ASP A 125 -2.48 -16.94 -11.42
C ASP A 125 -1.48 -17.94 -12.02
N LEU A 126 -1.04 -17.71 -13.26
CA LEU A 126 -0.01 -18.53 -13.91
C LEU A 126 1.33 -18.45 -13.16
N ALA A 127 1.73 -17.25 -12.75
CA ALA A 127 2.97 -17.03 -11.99
C ALA A 127 2.89 -17.57 -10.54
N HIS A 128 1.71 -17.53 -9.92
CA HIS A 128 1.48 -18.02 -8.56
C HIS A 128 1.11 -19.50 -8.47
N ARG A 129 1.17 -20.27 -9.56
CA ARG A 129 0.90 -21.71 -9.52
C ARG A 129 1.78 -22.37 -8.46
N GLN A 130 1.15 -23.01 -7.48
CA GLN A 130 1.83 -23.75 -6.42
C GLN A 130 2.68 -24.87 -7.04
N GLY A 131 4.00 -24.65 -7.06
CA GLY A 131 4.96 -25.69 -7.41
C GLY A 131 5.00 -26.74 -6.30
N ARG A 132 4.73 -28.00 -6.63
CA ARG A 132 5.05 -29.12 -5.74
C ARG A 132 6.52 -29.46 -5.92
N VAL A 133 7.34 -29.10 -4.95
CA VAL A 133 8.76 -29.46 -4.94
C VAL A 133 8.90 -30.80 -4.22
N LEU A 134 9.34 -31.83 -4.94
CA LEU A 134 9.80 -33.08 -4.35
C LEU A 134 11.31 -32.97 -4.11
N LEU A 135 11.71 -32.82 -2.86
CA LEU A 135 13.12 -32.82 -2.46
C LEU A 135 13.52 -34.25 -2.11
N ALA A 136 14.30 -34.90 -2.98
CA ALA A 136 14.97 -36.15 -2.66
C ALA A 136 16.40 -35.82 -2.18
N LEU A 137 16.64 -35.96 -0.88
CA LEU A 137 17.97 -35.86 -0.30
C LEU A 137 18.58 -37.27 -0.24
N ASP A 138 19.55 -37.54 -1.11
CA ASP A 138 20.39 -38.74 -0.99
C ASP A 138 21.52 -38.44 0.00
N ALA A 139 21.40 -38.96 1.21
CA ALA A 139 22.50 -38.96 2.16
C ALA A 139 23.38 -40.18 1.84
N SER A 140 24.37 -40.00 0.96
CA SER A 140 25.37 -41.05 0.75
C SER A 140 26.04 -41.37 2.08
N GLY A 141 26.08 -42.65 2.46
CA GLY A 141 26.52 -43.14 3.77
C GLY A 141 27.97 -42.81 4.20
N SER A 142 28.71 -41.98 3.46
CA SER A 142 30.06 -41.53 3.81
C SER A 142 30.11 -40.51 4.96
N MET A 143 28.98 -40.01 5.46
CA MET A 143 28.90 -39.17 6.67
C MET A 143 28.56 -39.95 7.95
N GLY A 144 28.48 -41.29 7.91
CA GLY A 144 28.15 -42.12 9.08
C GLY A 144 29.33 -42.44 10.00
N ALA A 145 30.57 -42.07 9.64
CA ALA A 145 31.73 -42.29 10.48
C ALA A 145 31.88 -41.14 11.49
N ALA A 146 31.88 -41.47 12.78
CA ALA A 146 32.23 -40.51 13.82
C ALA A 146 33.64 -39.97 13.56
N VAL A 147 33.76 -38.65 13.44
CA VAL A 147 35.07 -37.99 13.38
C VAL A 147 35.57 -37.91 14.82
N ASP A 148 36.34 -38.90 15.24
CA ASP A 148 37.04 -38.85 16.52
C ASP A 148 38.35 -38.07 16.35
N ASN A 149 38.55 -37.09 17.23
CA ASN A 149 39.75 -36.25 17.39
C ASN A 149 39.89 -34.98 16.51
N GLY A 150 38.98 -34.01 16.69
CA GLY A 150 39.20 -32.63 16.25
C GLY A 150 40.11 -31.86 17.22
N GLN A 151 41.43 -31.93 17.05
CA GLN A 151 42.35 -30.94 17.64
C GLN A 151 42.41 -29.70 16.75
N THR A 152 42.02 -28.54 17.30
CA THR A 152 42.21 -27.23 16.69
C THR A 152 43.64 -26.75 16.96
N ARG A 153 44.38 -26.41 15.91
CA ARG A 153 45.70 -25.77 15.97
C ARG A 153 45.57 -24.27 15.70
#